data_AF-A0A1Q8CXP1-F1
#
_entry.id   AF-A0A1Q8CXP1-F1
#
_cell.length_a   1.000
_cell.length_b   1.000
_cell.length_c   1.000
_cell.angle_alpha   90.00
_cell.angle_beta   90.00
_cell.angle_gamma   90.00
#
_symmetry.space_group_name_H-M   'P 1'
#
loop_
_entity.id
_entity.type
_entity.pdbx_description
1 polymer ?
#
loop_
_entity_poly.entity_id
_entity_poly.type
_entity_poly.pdbx_seq_one_letter_code
_entity_poly.pdbx_strand_id
1 'polypeptide(L)'
;MLAFPATVAAYVVLFVLVVAVAERVRAPGALPFALAVHGIVPRHAVRPVAGAVTAAEVAVAAALLVGLVRASGSLTATALAVAAALFAGYGGYSRHVARSGRGGPCGCGGAEVPMGRWVMVRAVTLAALAAFAATAAAVVRPLTRVDPPLVVALLAALTIGTLLWHLPAAMHDPAPDRHHEVVP
;
A
#
# COMPACT_ATOMS: atom_id res chain seq x y z
N MET A 1 12.47 6.79 22.42
CA MET A 1 11.01 7.02 22.20
C MET A 1 10.56 6.70 20.77
N LEU A 2 11.37 6.94 19.72
CA LEU A 2 11.01 6.68 18.32
C LEU A 2 10.92 5.20 17.89
N ALA A 3 11.43 4.25 18.68
CA ALA A 3 11.51 2.84 18.31
C ALA A 3 10.13 2.20 18.08
N PHE A 4 9.14 2.51 18.94
CA PHE A 4 7.79 1.96 18.80
C PHE A 4 7.08 2.46 17.51
N PRO A 5 6.94 3.77 17.26
CA PRO A 5 6.28 4.23 16.03
C PRO A 5 7.03 3.84 14.75
N ALA A 6 8.37 3.80 14.77
CA ALA A 6 9.15 3.33 13.63
C ALA A 6 8.89 1.85 13.32
N THR A 7 8.80 1.03 14.37
CA THR A 7 8.46 -0.40 14.26
C THR A 7 7.05 -0.58 13.69
N VAL A 8 6.05 0.14 14.22
CA VAL A 8 4.67 0.11 13.70
C VAL A 8 4.64 0.50 12.22
N ALA A 9 5.30 1.60 11.84
CA ALA A 9 5.35 2.08 10.46
C ALA A 9 5.97 1.04 9.50
N ALA A 10 7.08 0.41 9.88
CA ALA A 10 7.72 -0.63 9.08
C ALA A 10 6.80 -1.85 8.88
N TYR A 11 6.10 -2.29 9.92
CA TYR A 11 5.17 -3.42 9.83
C TYR A 11 3.89 -3.09 9.05
N VAL A 12 3.37 -1.86 9.13
CA VAL A 12 2.27 -1.40 8.26
C VAL A 12 2.68 -1.48 6.79
N VAL A 13 3.87 -0.97 6.46
CA VAL A 13 4.41 -1.02 5.09
C VAL A 13 4.57 -2.46 4.60
N LEU A 14 5.15 -3.34 5.43
CA LEU A 14 5.28 -4.76 5.10
C LEU A 14 3.92 -5.40 4.87
N PHE A 15 2.95 -5.19 5.76
CA PHE A 15 1.60 -5.73 5.65
C PHE A 15 0.94 -5.29 4.34
N VAL A 16 1.00 -3.99 4.00
CA VAL A 16 0.40 -3.47 2.77
C VAL A 16 1.07 -4.05 1.52
N LEU A 17 2.40 -4.20 1.52
CA LEU A 17 3.12 -4.84 0.41
C LEU A 17 2.71 -6.31 0.24
N VAL A 18 2.58 -7.06 1.33
CA VAL A 18 2.14 -8.46 1.28
C VAL A 18 0.72 -8.58 0.73
N VAL A 19 -0.20 -7.73 1.18
CA VAL A 19 -1.58 -7.70 0.65
C VAL A 19 -1.58 -7.32 -0.83
N ALA A 20 -0.80 -6.31 -1.24
CA ALA A 20 -0.70 -5.90 -2.64
C ALA A 20 -0.17 -7.03 -3.54
N VAL A 21 0.83 -7.77 -3.08
CA VAL A 21 1.34 -8.97 -3.77
C VAL A 21 0.27 -10.05 -3.83
N ALA A 22 -0.42 -10.34 -2.72
CA ALA A 22 -1.47 -11.35 -2.68
C ALA A 22 -2.60 -11.05 -3.68
N GLU A 23 -3.03 -9.79 -3.78
CA GLU A 23 -4.03 -9.36 -4.76
C GLU A 23 -3.54 -9.52 -6.20
N ARG A 24 -2.25 -9.25 -6.47
CA ARG A 24 -1.66 -9.46 -7.82
C ARG A 24 -1.55 -10.91 -8.20
N VAL A 25 -1.28 -11.79 -7.24
CA VAL A 25 -1.30 -13.23 -7.46
C VAL A 25 -2.74 -13.73 -7.70
N ARG A 26 -3.73 -13.18 -6.99
CA ARG A 26 -5.15 -13.54 -7.16
C ARG A 26 -5.75 -13.01 -8.46
N ALA A 27 -5.36 -11.81 -8.89
CA ALA A 27 -5.92 -11.13 -10.06
C ALA A 27 -4.80 -10.52 -10.94
N PRO A 28 -3.98 -11.35 -11.60
CA PRO A 28 -2.84 -10.87 -12.42
C PRO A 28 -3.28 -10.02 -13.62
N GLY A 29 -4.55 -10.12 -14.04
CA GLY A 29 -5.13 -9.33 -15.13
C GLY A 29 -5.63 -7.94 -14.74
N ALA A 30 -5.82 -7.64 -13.45
CA ALA A 30 -6.43 -6.38 -13.01
C ALA A 30 -5.55 -5.16 -13.27
N LEU A 31 -4.24 -5.29 -13.04
CA LEU A 31 -3.27 -4.22 -13.26
C LEU A 31 -3.09 -3.85 -14.75
N PRO A 32 -2.86 -4.80 -15.69
CA PRO A 32 -2.77 -4.46 -17.10
C PRO A 32 -4.11 -3.94 -17.65
N PHE A 33 -5.25 -4.43 -17.16
CA PHE A 33 -6.56 -3.89 -17.52
C PHE A 33 -6.70 -2.43 -17.08
N ALA A 34 -6.37 -2.11 -15.82
CA ALA A 34 -6.41 -0.74 -15.31
C ALA A 34 -5.47 0.18 -16.12
N LEU A 35 -4.22 -0.22 -16.36
CA LEU A 35 -3.27 0.56 -17.17
C LEU A 35 -3.77 0.81 -18.60
N ALA A 36 -4.43 -0.18 -19.22
CA ALA A 36 -5.03 -0.04 -20.53
C ALA A 36 -6.20 0.96 -20.54
N VAL A 37 -7.04 0.93 -19.50
CA VAL A 37 -8.17 1.87 -19.33
C VAL A 37 -7.70 3.29 -19.08
N HIS A 38 -6.61 3.49 -18.33
CA HIS A 38 -6.05 4.81 -18.06
C HIS A 38 -5.46 5.45 -19.33
N GLY A 39 -4.99 4.62 -20.27
CA GLY A 39 -4.52 5.05 -21.60
C GLY A 39 -3.30 5.98 -21.56
N ILE A 40 -2.54 5.98 -20.47
CA ILE A 40 -1.31 6.78 -20.30
C ILE A 40 -0.09 6.02 -20.83
N VAL A 41 -0.08 4.69 -20.66
CA VAL A 41 0.98 3.81 -21.16
C VAL A 41 0.58 3.27 -22.54
N PRO A 42 1.46 3.29 -23.54
CA PRO A 42 1.14 2.73 -24.84
C PRO A 42 0.82 1.23 -24.73
N ARG A 43 -0.15 0.74 -25.51
CA ARG A 43 -0.70 -0.62 -25.36
C ARG A 43 0.35 -1.73 -25.36
N HIS A 44 1.43 -1.58 -26.13
CA HIS A 44 2.54 -2.54 -26.18
C HIS A 44 3.36 -2.59 -24.88
N ALA A 45 3.38 -1.49 -24.10
CA ALA A 45 4.14 -1.37 -22.86
C ALA A 45 3.31 -1.69 -21.60
N VAL A 46 1.99 -1.89 -21.71
CA VAL A 46 1.11 -2.16 -20.56
C VAL A 46 1.52 -3.43 -19.80
N ARG A 47 1.71 -4.55 -20.50
CA ARG A 47 2.13 -5.82 -19.89
C ARG A 47 3.53 -5.78 -19.26
N PRO A 48 4.58 -5.28 -19.93
CA PRO A 48 5.91 -5.21 -19.31
C PRO A 48 5.94 -4.25 -18.12
N VAL A 49 5.22 -3.12 -18.17
CA VAL A 49 5.11 -2.22 -17.01
C VAL A 49 4.40 -2.89 -15.84
N ALA A 50 3.26 -3.55 -16.08
CA ALA A 50 2.55 -4.30 -15.03
C ALA A 50 3.43 -5.39 -14.40
N GLY A 51 4.19 -6.12 -15.22
CA GLY A 51 5.13 -7.14 -14.76
C GLY A 51 6.28 -6.56 -13.93
N ALA A 52 6.93 -5.50 -14.43
CA ALA A 52 8.03 -4.83 -13.74
C ALA A 52 7.59 -4.26 -12.37
N VAL A 53 6.40 -3.66 -12.32
CA VAL A 53 5.82 -3.12 -11.10
C VAL A 53 5.49 -4.23 -10.09
N THR A 54 4.94 -5.35 -10.56
CA THR A 54 4.68 -6.52 -9.71
C THR A 54 5.98 -7.13 -9.17
N ALA A 55 6.98 -7.29 -10.02
CA ALA A 55 8.29 -7.79 -9.62
C ALA A 55 8.97 -6.87 -8.60
N ALA A 56 8.87 -5.54 -8.79
CA ALA A 56 9.41 -4.56 -7.86
C ALA A 56 8.76 -4.67 -6.48
N GLU A 57 7.43 -4.79 -6.41
CA GLU A 57 6.76 -4.96 -5.12
C GLU A 57 7.12 -6.27 -4.41
N VAL A 58 7.19 -7.39 -5.15
CA VAL A 58 7.60 -8.68 -4.59
C VAL A 58 9.03 -8.60 -4.05
N ALA A 59 9.95 -8.01 -4.82
CA ALA A 59 11.34 -7.86 -4.42
C ALA A 59 11.48 -6.99 -3.16
N VAL A 60 10.73 -5.88 -3.08
CA VAL A 60 10.77 -4.98 -1.92
C VAL A 60 10.14 -5.63 -0.68
N ALA A 61 9.02 -6.34 -0.84
CA ALA A 61 8.39 -7.10 0.24
C ALA A 61 9.34 -8.16 0.81
N ALA A 62 9.98 -8.92 -0.08
CA ALA A 62 10.96 -9.95 0.28
C ALA A 62 12.19 -9.35 0.97
N ALA A 63 12.76 -8.27 0.43
CA ALA A 63 13.92 -7.60 1.01
C ALA A 63 13.60 -7.03 2.40
N LEU A 64 12.43 -6.43 2.59
CA LEU A 64 11.99 -5.90 3.88
C LEU A 64 11.81 -7.03 4.90
N LEU A 65 11.17 -8.13 4.52
CA LEU A 65 11.00 -9.31 5.37
C LEU A 65 12.35 -9.90 5.78
N VAL A 66 13.27 -10.08 4.83
CA VAL A 66 14.62 -10.59 5.09
C VAL A 66 15.40 -9.64 6.00
N GLY A 67 15.31 -8.32 5.80
CA GLY A 67 15.92 -7.32 6.67
C GLY A 67 15.45 -7.43 8.12
N LEU A 68 14.14 -7.57 8.32
CA LEU A 68 13.52 -7.72 9.64
C LEU A 68 13.85 -9.05 10.33
N VAL A 69 13.91 -10.15 9.56
CA VAL A 69 14.28 -11.48 10.09
C VAL A 69 15.77 -11.52 10.44
N ARG A 70 16.64 -10.98 9.59
CA ARG A 70 18.09 -10.96 9.81
C ARG A 70 18.56 -9.87 10.76
N ALA A 71 17.66 -9.04 11.28
CA ALA A 71 17.98 -7.85 12.07
C ALA A 71 18.99 -6.91 11.38
N SER A 72 18.93 -6.84 10.04
CA SER A 72 19.84 -6.03 9.24
C SER A 72 19.25 -4.65 9.02
N GLY A 73 19.64 -3.69 9.87
CA GLY A 73 19.16 -2.31 9.79
C GLY A 73 19.42 -1.64 8.44
N SER A 74 20.54 -1.95 7.77
CA SER A 74 20.86 -1.42 6.44
C SER A 74 19.93 -1.96 5.35
N LEU A 75 19.66 -3.27 5.34
CA LEU A 75 18.73 -3.88 4.39
C LEU A 75 17.28 -3.42 4.63
N THR A 76 16.88 -3.30 5.90
CA THR A 76 15.58 -2.73 6.26
C THR A 76 15.46 -1.28 5.81
N ALA A 77 16.50 -0.46 6.00
CA ALA A 77 16.51 0.93 5.57
C ALA A 77 16.38 1.08 4.06
N THR A 78 17.16 0.30 3.29
CA THR A 78 17.11 0.35 1.82
C THR A 78 15.78 -0.15 1.28
N ALA A 79 15.24 -1.25 1.82
CA ALA A 79 13.93 -1.76 1.43
C ALA A 79 12.81 -0.74 1.72
N LEU A 80 12.83 -0.08 2.88
CA LEU A 80 11.87 0.96 3.22
C LEU A 80 12.03 2.22 2.35
N ALA A 81 13.25 2.62 2.01
CA ALA A 81 13.48 3.74 1.10
C ALA A 81 12.95 3.46 -0.32
N VAL A 82 13.17 2.25 -0.84
CA VAL A 82 12.61 1.83 -2.14
C VAL A 82 11.09 1.73 -2.06
N ALA A 83 10.52 1.20 -0.98
CA ALA A 83 9.07 1.19 -0.76
C ALA A 83 8.48 2.61 -0.75
N ALA A 84 9.16 3.57 -0.09
CA ALA A 84 8.74 4.97 -0.08
C ALA A 84 8.72 5.56 -1.50
N ALA A 85 9.74 5.29 -2.31
CA ALA A 85 9.80 5.72 -3.70
C ALA A 85 8.69 5.08 -4.56
N LEU A 86 8.41 3.79 -4.38
CA LEU A 86 7.30 3.10 -5.05
C LEU A 86 5.95 3.73 -4.71
N PHE A 87 5.65 3.93 -3.42
CA PHE A 87 4.39 4.55 -3.00
C PHE A 87 4.27 6.02 -3.43
N ALA A 88 5.37 6.77 -3.41
CA ALA A 88 5.40 8.12 -3.97
C ALA A 88 5.11 8.11 -5.48
N GLY A 89 5.67 7.14 -6.21
CA GLY A 89 5.39 6.91 -7.62
C GLY A 89 3.90 6.62 -7.88
N TYR A 90 3.28 5.75 -7.09
CA TYR A 90 1.84 5.50 -7.14
C TYR A 90 1.01 6.77 -6.83
N GLY A 91 1.42 7.56 -5.85
CA GLY A 91 0.79 8.84 -5.53
C GLY A 91 0.91 9.85 -6.67
N GLY A 92 2.06 9.92 -7.33
CA GLY A 92 2.30 10.75 -8.50
C GLY A 92 1.48 10.31 -9.71
N TYR A 93 1.46 9.01 -10.00
CA TYR A 93 0.68 8.43 -11.08
C TYR A 93 -0.83 8.67 -10.87
N SER A 94 -1.35 8.39 -9.68
CA SER A 94 -2.76 8.65 -9.35
C SER A 94 -3.13 10.12 -9.46
N ARG A 95 -2.25 11.04 -9.04
CA ARG A 95 -2.44 12.48 -9.24
C ARG A 95 -2.44 12.86 -10.72
N HIS A 96 -1.58 12.25 -11.54
CA HIS A 96 -1.50 12.51 -12.97
C HIS A 96 -2.76 12.01 -13.70
N VAL A 97 -3.23 10.80 -13.38
CA VAL A 97 -4.48 10.23 -13.89
C VAL A 97 -5.69 11.08 -13.47
N ALA A 98 -5.77 11.47 -12.20
CA ALA A 98 -6.86 12.30 -11.71
C ALA A 98 -6.90 13.67 -12.41
N ARG A 99 -5.72 14.25 -12.72
CA ARG A 99 -5.61 15.51 -13.46
C ARG A 99 -5.96 15.38 -14.94
N SER A 100 -5.73 14.22 -15.56
CA SER A 100 -6.08 14.00 -16.96
C SER A 100 -7.56 13.70 -17.18
N GLY A 101 -8.37 13.64 -16.11
CA GLY A 101 -9.81 13.40 -16.18
C GLY A 101 -10.18 11.98 -16.59
N ARG A 102 -9.19 11.09 -16.73
CA ARG A 102 -9.38 9.68 -17.11
C ARG A 102 -9.64 8.86 -15.84
N GLY A 103 -10.80 9.10 -15.24
CA GLY A 103 -11.29 8.33 -14.10
C GLY A 103 -11.44 6.87 -14.50
N GLY A 104 -10.66 6.00 -13.87
CA GLY A 104 -10.67 4.55 -14.11
C GLY A 104 -10.44 3.77 -12.81
N PRO A 105 -10.53 2.43 -12.86
CA PRO A 105 -10.33 1.58 -11.70
C PRO A 105 -8.91 1.76 -11.16
N CYS A 106 -8.75 1.86 -9.84
CA CYS A 106 -7.44 2.04 -9.22
C CYS A 106 -6.52 0.81 -9.40
N GLY A 107 -7.07 -0.36 -9.74
CA GLY A 107 -6.32 -1.60 -9.98
C GLY A 107 -5.62 -2.17 -8.74
N CYS A 108 -5.85 -1.58 -7.56
CA CYS A 108 -5.19 -1.93 -6.30
C CYS A 108 -6.00 -2.91 -5.42
N GLY A 109 -7.15 -3.41 -5.89
CA GLY A 109 -7.98 -4.39 -5.19
C GLY A 109 -9.25 -4.73 -5.98
N GLY A 110 -9.83 -5.91 -5.72
CA GLY A 110 -10.98 -6.47 -6.46
C GLY A 110 -12.30 -5.69 -6.38
N ALA A 111 -12.37 -4.58 -5.64
CA ALA A 111 -13.49 -3.64 -5.72
C ALA A 111 -13.13 -2.52 -6.68
N GLU A 112 -13.91 -2.34 -7.74
CA GLU A 112 -13.77 -1.27 -8.75
C GLU A 112 -14.07 0.10 -8.14
N VAL A 113 -13.24 0.57 -7.21
CA VAL A 113 -13.35 1.91 -6.65
C VAL A 113 -12.67 2.88 -7.62
N PRO A 114 -13.40 3.90 -8.13
CA PRO A 114 -12.83 4.88 -9.04
C PRO A 114 -11.65 5.61 -8.38
N MET A 115 -10.64 5.95 -9.19
CA MET A 115 -9.48 6.73 -8.73
C MET A 115 -9.91 8.08 -8.12
N GLY A 116 -10.14 8.07 -6.81
CA GLY A 116 -10.46 9.27 -6.03
C GLY A 116 -9.23 9.88 -5.38
N ARG A 117 -9.39 11.12 -4.87
CA ARG A 117 -8.40 11.81 -4.01
C ARG A 117 -7.93 10.95 -2.83
N TRP A 118 -8.74 9.99 -2.41
CA TRP A 118 -8.46 9.09 -1.31
C TRP A 118 -7.34 8.07 -1.58
N VAL A 119 -7.21 7.59 -2.83
CA VAL A 119 -6.10 6.69 -3.23
C VAL A 119 -4.76 7.42 -3.14
N MET A 120 -4.74 8.70 -3.52
CA MET A 120 -3.57 9.57 -3.40
C MET A 120 -3.18 9.77 -1.93
N VAL A 121 -4.15 10.05 -1.04
CA VAL A 121 -3.90 10.21 0.40
C VAL A 121 -3.26 8.94 0.96
N ARG A 122 -3.82 7.77 0.67
CA ARG A 122 -3.27 6.48 1.12
C ARG A 122 -1.83 6.27 0.65
N ALA A 123 -1.55 6.51 -0.63
CA ALA A 123 -0.21 6.35 -1.19
C ALA A 123 0.81 7.31 -0.55
N VAL A 124 0.42 8.57 -0.34
CA VAL A 124 1.27 9.58 0.32
C VAL A 124 1.52 9.23 1.79
N THR A 125 0.50 8.77 2.52
CA THR A 125 0.65 8.33 3.92
C THR A 125 1.61 7.15 4.01
N LEU A 126 1.50 6.16 3.12
CA LEU A 126 2.42 5.01 3.07
C LEU A 126 3.84 5.43 2.70
N ALA A 127 3.99 6.37 1.75
CA ALA A 127 5.30 6.92 1.40
C ALA A 127 5.95 7.64 2.58
N ALA A 128 5.18 8.45 3.33
CA ALA A 128 5.66 9.14 4.52
C ALA A 128 6.04 8.16 5.65
N LEU A 129 5.22 7.14 5.90
CA LEU A 129 5.51 6.08 6.88
C LEU A 129 6.77 5.30 6.50
N ALA A 130 6.92 4.93 5.23
CA ALA A 130 8.09 4.23 4.73
C ALA A 130 9.36 5.08 4.83
N ALA A 131 9.29 6.37 4.47
CA ALA A 131 10.41 7.30 4.61
C ALA A 131 10.81 7.50 6.08
N PHE A 132 9.83 7.70 6.96
CA PHE A 132 10.07 7.82 8.40
C PHE A 132 10.73 6.55 8.96
N ALA A 133 10.17 5.37 8.64
CA ALA A 133 10.72 4.10 9.07
C ALA A 133 12.12 3.84 8.49
N ALA A 134 12.41 4.30 7.28
CA ALA A 134 13.75 4.19 6.67
C ALA A 134 14.79 4.99 7.48
N THR A 135 14.46 6.23 7.86
CA THR A 135 15.37 7.05 8.70
C THR A 135 15.57 6.50 10.11
N ALA A 136 14.58 5.73 10.60
CA ALA A 136 14.60 5.11 11.92
C ALA A 136 14.89 3.60 11.87
N ALA A 137 15.39 3.07 10.75
CA ALA A 137 15.55 1.62 10.55
C ALA A 137 16.48 0.96 11.58
N ALA A 138 17.45 1.71 12.12
CA ALA A 138 18.35 1.23 13.16
C ALA A 138 17.63 0.89 14.50
N VAL A 139 16.46 1.48 14.74
CA VAL A 139 15.67 1.25 15.97
C VAL A 139 14.44 0.37 15.73
N VAL A 140 14.26 -0.16 14.51
CA VAL A 140 13.17 -1.08 14.19
C VAL A 140 13.43 -2.43 14.84
N ARG A 141 12.42 -2.97 15.53
CA ARG A 141 12.55 -4.26 16.21
C ARG A 141 12.54 -5.43 15.21
N PRO A 142 13.53 -6.34 15.29
CA PRO A 142 13.59 -7.51 14.42
C PRO A 142 12.50 -8.53 14.78
N LEU A 143 12.11 -9.33 13.79
CA LEU A 143 11.04 -10.33 13.94
C LEU A 143 11.46 -11.52 14.82
N THR A 144 12.76 -11.72 15.02
CA THR A 144 13.34 -12.81 15.81
C THR A 144 13.19 -12.63 17.32
N ARG A 145 12.80 -11.44 17.81
CA ARG A 145 12.53 -11.18 19.22
C ARG A 145 11.05 -10.87 19.44
N VAL A 146 10.28 -11.92 19.71
CA VAL A 146 8.84 -11.79 19.99
C VAL A 146 8.66 -11.30 21.43
N ASP A 147 8.74 -9.99 21.60
CA ASP A 147 8.47 -9.30 22.86
C ASP A 147 7.00 -8.81 22.90
N PRO A 148 6.36 -8.64 24.08
CA PRO A 148 5.04 -8.02 24.22
C PRO A 148 4.84 -6.70 23.43
N PRO A 149 5.79 -5.72 23.43
CA PRO A 149 5.65 -4.51 22.61
C PRO A 149 5.66 -4.77 21.10
N LEU A 150 6.29 -5.86 20.63
CA LEU A 150 6.24 -6.25 19.22
C LEU A 150 4.85 -6.76 18.85
N VAL A 151 4.23 -7.56 19.72
CA VAL A 151 2.86 -8.05 19.51
C VAL A 151 1.88 -6.87 19.42
N VAL A 152 2.01 -5.89 20.30
CA VAL A 152 1.18 -4.67 20.25
C VAL A 152 1.44 -3.87 18.97
N ALA A 153 2.70 -3.76 18.53
CA ALA A 153 3.02 -3.08 17.28
C ALA A 153 2.45 -3.81 16.06
N LEU A 154 2.46 -5.14 16.05
CA LEU A 154 1.86 -5.97 14.99
C LEU A 154 0.34 -5.82 14.96
N LEU A 155 -0.33 -5.85 16.11
CA LEU A 155 -1.77 -5.62 16.21
C LEU A 155 -2.13 -4.22 15.72
N ALA A 156 -1.43 -3.19 16.19
CA ALA A 156 -1.63 -1.81 15.74
C ALA A 156 -1.40 -1.67 14.23
N ALA A 157 -0.34 -2.29 13.70
CA ALA A 157 -0.05 -2.28 12.28
C ALA A 157 -1.13 -2.97 11.46
N LEU A 158 -1.67 -4.09 11.97
CA LEU A 158 -2.78 -4.79 11.36
C LEU A 158 -4.03 -3.91 11.33
N THR A 159 -4.40 -3.29 12.46
CA THR A 159 -5.57 -2.40 12.54
C THR A 159 -5.43 -1.18 11.64
N ILE A 160 -4.27 -0.51 11.67
CA ILE A 160 -3.99 0.65 10.81
C ILE A 160 -3.97 0.23 9.34
N GLY A 161 -3.34 -0.89 9.03
CA GLY A 161 -3.28 -1.45 7.68
C GLY A 161 -4.65 -1.79 7.11
N THR A 162 -5.50 -2.45 7.91
CA THR A 162 -6.89 -2.77 7.51
C THR A 162 -7.75 -1.52 7.38
N LEU A 163 -7.62 -0.56 8.30
CA LEU A 163 -8.29 0.75 8.18
C LEU A 163 -7.87 1.46 6.89
N LEU A 164 -6.57 1.57 6.59
CA LEU A 164 -6.08 2.17 5.34
C LEU A 164 -6.57 1.40 4.10
N TRP A 165 -6.72 0.09 4.22
CA TRP A 165 -7.18 -0.76 3.13
C TRP A 165 -8.69 -0.62 2.85
N HIS A 166 -9.52 -0.57 3.90
CA HIS A 166 -10.99 -0.56 3.79
C HIS A 166 -11.63 0.83 3.80
N LEU A 167 -10.95 1.88 4.31
CA LEU A 167 -11.47 3.25 4.27
C LEU A 167 -11.91 3.73 2.88
N PRO A 168 -11.18 3.43 1.78
CA PRO A 168 -11.60 3.84 0.44
C PRO A 168 -12.96 3.30 0.03
N ALA A 169 -13.28 2.06 0.43
CA ALA A 169 -14.57 1.44 0.13
C ALA A 169 -15.70 2.06 0.97
N ALA A 170 -15.45 2.27 2.27
CA ALA A 170 -16.43 2.86 3.19
C ALA A 170 -16.76 4.33 2.86
N MET A 171 -15.80 5.10 2.33
CA MET A 171 -16.02 6.50 1.96
C MET A 171 -16.69 6.67 0.59
N HIS A 172 -16.76 5.62 -0.23
CA HIS A 172 -17.40 5.68 -1.55
C HIS A 172 -18.88 5.30 -1.53
N ASP A 173 -19.33 4.61 -0.48
CA ASP A 173 -20.73 4.25 -0.26
C ASP A 173 -21.17 4.73 1.14
N PRO A 174 -21.44 6.04 1.34
CA PRO A 174 -22.17 6.47 2.52
C PRO A 174 -23.58 5.92 2.36
N ALA A 175 -23.89 4.83 3.06
CA ALA A 175 -25.23 4.25 3.06
C ALA A 175 -26.26 5.38 3.21
N PRO A 176 -27.20 5.55 2.25
CA PRO A 176 -28.35 6.39 2.53
C PRO A 176 -29.10 5.69 3.65
N ASP A 177 -29.25 6.35 4.80
CA ASP A 177 -30.26 6.03 5.80
C ASP A 177 -31.62 6.07 5.09
N ARG A 178 -31.98 4.96 4.45
CA ARG A 178 -33.35 4.65 4.10
C ARG A 178 -33.97 4.10 5.36
N HIS A 179 -34.20 4.99 6.33
CA HIS A 179 -35.37 4.85 7.16
C HIS A 179 -36.54 4.79 6.19
N HIS A 180 -37.00 3.57 5.92
CA HIS A 180 -38.29 3.35 5.33
C HIS A 180 -39.30 4.03 6.25
N GLU A 181 -39.69 5.26 5.88
CA GLU A 181 -40.96 5.85 6.25
C GLU A 181 -42.04 4.82 5.87
N VAL A 182 -42.41 4.00 6.84
CA VAL A 182 -43.67 3.28 6.85
C VAL A 182 -44.71 4.35 7.16
N VAL A 183 -45.36 4.85 6.11
CA VAL A 183 -46.48 5.79 6.19
C VAL A 183 -47.54 5.29 5.21
N PRO A 184 -48.83 5.21 5.61
CA PRO A 184 -49.41 4.54 6.76
C PRO A 184 -50.24 3.30 6.36
#